data_AF-A0A940TLL2-F1
#
_entry.id   AF-A0A940TLL2-F1
#
_cell.length_a   1.000
_cell.length_b   1.000
_cell.length_c   1.000
_cell.angle_alpha   90.00
_cell.angle_beta   90.00
_cell.angle_gamma   90.00
#
_symmetry.space_group_name_H-M   'P 1'
#
loop_
_entity.id
_entity.type
_entity.pdbx_description
1 polymer ?
#
loop_
_entity_poly.entity_id
_entity_poly.type
_entity_poly.pdbx_seq_one_letter_code
_entity_poly.pdbx_strand_id
1 'polypeptide(L)'
;MKGIQHVEVSNRDASFKFDLYRNITIVRGESGTGKTTLYDMISDYTRLGSDSGVNVKCQKKCVALVDIDWKNQLQNTSDSIVFIDEGMKCISSREFAEQIKNSDNYYIIFNRENLHELPYSVNEIYEIKSSGKYHSLKRI
;
A
#
# COMPACT_ATOMS: atom_id res chain seq x y z
N MET A 1 -1.31 -6.59 19.28
CA MET A 1 -1.95 -5.31 18.89
C MET A 1 -1.34 -4.86 17.57
N LYS A 2 -2.15 -4.48 16.59
CA LYS A 2 -1.66 -3.80 15.38
C LYS A 2 -1.28 -2.37 15.78
N GLY A 3 0.03 -2.07 15.83
CA GLY A 3 0.58 -0.77 16.24
C GLY A 3 0.75 0.22 15.07
N ILE A 4 1.14 1.46 15.36
CA ILE A 4 1.44 2.43 14.29
C ILE A 4 2.64 1.94 13.48
N GLN A 5 2.55 2.00 12.15
CA GLN A 5 3.66 1.66 11.25
C GLN A 5 4.19 2.91 10.58
N HIS A 6 5.47 3.21 10.80
CA HIS A 6 6.18 4.29 10.12
C HIS A 6 6.78 3.75 8.83
N VAL A 7 6.47 4.39 7.71
CA VAL A 7 6.90 3.95 6.37
C VAL A 7 7.64 5.08 5.69
N GLU A 8 8.87 4.81 5.26
CA GLU A 8 9.63 5.68 4.36
C GLU A 8 10.04 4.89 3.11
N VAL A 9 9.73 5.42 1.93
CA VAL A 9 10.07 4.82 0.63
C VAL A 9 10.70 5.90 -0.22
N SER A 10 11.94 5.70 -0.67
CA SER A 10 12.66 6.75 -1.38
C SER A 10 13.61 6.21 -2.44
N ASN A 11 13.78 6.97 -3.51
CA ASN A 11 14.85 6.80 -4.49
C ASN A 11 15.45 8.19 -4.79
N ARG A 12 16.15 8.31 -5.93
CA ARG A 12 16.73 9.60 -6.36
C ARG A 12 15.67 10.70 -6.55
N ASP A 13 14.51 10.34 -7.08
CA ASP A 13 13.55 11.28 -7.66
C ASP A 13 12.30 11.49 -6.79
N ALA A 14 12.00 10.56 -5.87
CA ALA A 14 10.85 10.62 -5.00
C ALA A 14 11.18 10.13 -3.58
N SER A 15 10.52 10.73 -2.59
CA SER A 15 10.61 10.36 -1.18
C SER A 15 9.23 10.42 -0.54
N PHE A 16 8.69 9.29 -0.12
CA PHE A 16 7.42 9.14 0.56
C PHE A 16 7.67 8.90 2.06
N LYS A 17 6.94 9.61 2.91
CA LYS A 17 6.93 9.39 4.37
C LYS A 17 5.52 9.50 4.92
N PHE A 18 5.06 8.48 5.61
CA PHE A 18 3.71 8.43 6.19
C PHE A 18 3.60 7.37 7.29
N ASP A 19 2.52 7.50 8.07
CA ASP A 19 2.19 6.59 9.16
C ASP A 19 0.90 5.83 8.84
N LEU A 20 0.87 4.54 9.18
CA LEU A 20 -0.34 3.72 9.13
C LEU A 20 -0.87 3.52 10.55
N TYR A 21 -2.10 3.96 10.79
CA TYR A 21 -2.74 3.89 12.10
C TYR A 21 -3.63 2.65 12.26
N ARG A 22 -4.08 2.07 11.14
CA ARG A 22 -4.83 0.81 11.08
C ARG A 22 -4.28 -0.09 9.99
N ASN A 23 -4.80 -1.30 9.92
CA ASN A 23 -4.36 -2.31 8.97
C ASN A 23 -4.88 -2.13 7.56
N ILE A 24 -5.87 -1.26 7.31
CA ILE A 24 -6.34 -0.97 5.96
C ILE A 24 -6.34 0.54 5.78
N THR A 25 -5.57 1.00 4.81
CA THR A 25 -5.43 2.40 4.42
C THR A 25 -5.78 2.51 2.95
N ILE A 26 -6.76 3.37 2.64
CA ILE A 26 -7.18 3.66 1.27
C ILE A 26 -6.52 4.95 0.82
N VAL A 27 -5.79 4.90 -0.30
CA VAL A 27 -5.14 6.08 -0.88
C VAL A 27 -5.85 6.43 -2.19
N ARG A 28 -6.55 7.56 -2.15
CA ARG A 28 -7.30 8.14 -3.26
C ARG A 28 -6.53 9.27 -3.92
N GLY A 29 -7.03 9.73 -5.06
CA GLY A 29 -6.62 10.98 -5.68
C GLY A 29 -6.60 10.90 -7.19
N GLU A 30 -6.40 12.05 -7.83
CA GLU A 30 -6.32 12.15 -9.28
C GLU A 30 -5.02 11.57 -9.86
N SER A 31 -4.97 11.52 -11.20
CA SER A 31 -3.77 11.13 -11.93
C SER A 31 -2.58 12.05 -11.58
N GLY A 32 -1.36 11.52 -11.64
CA GLY A 32 -0.13 12.30 -11.41
C GLY A 32 0.18 12.66 -9.95
N THR A 33 -0.53 12.09 -8.97
CA THR A 33 -0.33 12.38 -7.55
C THR A 33 0.76 11.53 -6.87
N GLY A 34 1.38 10.58 -7.59
CA GLY A 34 2.45 9.73 -7.07
C GLY A 34 2.02 8.36 -6.53
N LYS A 35 0.75 7.97 -6.68
CA LYS A 35 0.25 6.62 -6.28
C LYS A 35 0.98 5.50 -7.03
N THR A 36 0.94 5.55 -8.36
CA THR A 36 1.64 4.60 -9.23
C THR A 36 3.14 4.60 -8.96
N THR A 37 3.75 5.78 -8.78
CA THR A 37 5.17 5.89 -8.41
C THR A 37 5.49 5.15 -7.10
N LEU A 38 4.68 5.32 -6.05
CA LEU A 38 4.87 4.62 -4.79
C LEU A 38 4.71 3.10 -4.96
N TYR A 39 3.68 2.65 -5.68
CA TYR A 39 3.46 1.24 -5.98
C TYR A 39 4.63 0.64 -6.76
N ASP A 40 5.06 1.28 -7.84
CA ASP A 40 6.17 0.82 -8.70
C ASP A 40 7.47 0.71 -7.92
N MET A 41 7.78 1.67 -7.05
CA MET A 41 8.95 1.60 -6.18
C MET A 41 8.91 0.38 -5.25
N ILE A 42 7.75 0.07 -4.67
CA ILE A 42 7.60 -1.13 -3.84
C ILE A 42 7.64 -2.41 -4.69
N SER A 43 7.08 -2.40 -5.89
CA SER A 43 7.11 -3.52 -6.83
C SER A 43 8.53 -3.87 -7.27
N ASP A 44 9.32 -2.85 -7.62
CA ASP A 44 10.73 -3.02 -7.96
C ASP A 44 11.55 -3.51 -6.77
N TYR A 45 11.32 -2.96 -5.58
CA TYR A 45 11.98 -3.42 -4.35
C TYR A 45 11.58 -4.86 -4.00
N THR A 46 10.32 -5.25 -4.21
CA THR A 46 9.84 -6.63 -3.99
C THR A 46 10.59 -7.62 -4.89
N ARG A 47 10.86 -7.23 -6.14
CA ARG A 47 11.52 -8.10 -7.14
C ARG A 47 13.04 -8.13 -7.00
N LEU A 48 13.67 -6.99 -6.73
CA LEU A 48 15.13 -6.81 -6.83
C LEU A 48 15.80 -6.50 -5.49
N GLY A 49 15.03 -6.26 -4.42
CA GLY A 49 15.58 -5.84 -3.13
C GLY A 49 16.39 -4.55 -3.25
N SER A 50 17.59 -4.53 -2.67
CA SER A 50 18.51 -3.39 -2.70
C SER A 50 18.94 -2.98 -4.12
N ASP A 51 18.93 -3.91 -5.07
CA ASP A 51 19.39 -3.66 -6.44
C ASP A 51 18.36 -2.85 -7.26
N SER A 52 17.15 -2.64 -6.73
CA SER A 52 16.13 -1.75 -7.31
C SER A 52 16.53 -0.27 -7.30
N GLY A 53 17.51 0.12 -6.47
CA GLY A 53 17.80 1.54 -6.18
C GLY A 53 16.74 2.23 -5.30
N VAL A 54 15.78 1.46 -4.76
CA VAL A 54 14.76 1.93 -3.81
C VAL A 54 15.21 1.62 -2.38
N ASN A 55 15.13 2.63 -1.52
CA ASN A 55 15.32 2.51 -0.09
C ASN A 55 13.96 2.43 0.59
N VAL A 56 13.70 1.31 1.27
CA VAL A 56 12.51 1.11 2.10
C VAL A 56 12.93 1.05 3.56
N LYS A 57 12.38 1.93 4.39
CA LYS A 57 12.52 1.87 5.85
C LYS A 57 11.15 1.64 6.48
N CYS A 58 10.97 0.48 7.08
CA CYS A 58 9.81 0.12 7.88
C CYS A 58 10.19 -1.02 8.83
N GLN A 59 9.47 -1.15 9.94
CA GLN A 59 9.63 -2.30 10.85
C GLN A 59 9.11 -3.60 10.22
N LYS A 60 8.12 -3.50 9.33
CA LYS A 60 7.52 -4.62 8.60
C LYS A 60 8.04 -4.68 7.18
N LYS A 61 8.00 -5.87 6.57
CA LYS A 61 8.31 -6.02 5.14
C LYS A 61 7.27 -5.26 4.32
N CYS A 62 7.70 -4.51 3.31
CA CYS A 62 6.81 -3.89 2.33
C CYS A 62 6.81 -4.74 1.05
N VAL A 63 5.63 -5.14 0.59
CA VAL A 63 5.48 -6.06 -0.54
C VAL A 63 4.40 -5.54 -1.48
N ALA A 64 4.66 -5.55 -2.79
CA ALA A 64 3.64 -5.28 -3.80
C ALA A 64 2.88 -6.57 -4.15
N LEU A 65 1.55 -6.50 -4.18
CA LEU A 65 0.69 -7.61 -4.58
C LEU A 65 0.31 -7.48 -6.06
N VAL A 66 0.51 -8.55 -6.84
CA VAL A 66 0.14 -8.58 -8.27
C VAL A 66 -1.10 -9.44 -8.54
N ASP A 67 -1.94 -9.01 -9.49
CA ASP A 67 -3.28 -9.59 -9.74
C ASP A 67 -3.27 -11.08 -10.12
N ILE A 68 -2.32 -11.52 -10.95
CA ILE A 68 -2.34 -12.89 -11.53
C ILE A 68 -2.29 -14.01 -10.46
N ASP A 69 -1.63 -13.78 -9.33
CA ASP A 69 -1.40 -14.81 -8.30
C ASP A 69 -1.60 -14.29 -6.87
N TRP A 70 -2.53 -13.34 -6.72
CA TRP A 70 -2.71 -12.62 -5.46
C TRP A 70 -3.06 -13.54 -4.29
N LYS A 71 -3.82 -14.63 -4.52
CA LYS A 71 -4.25 -15.55 -3.45
C LYS A 71 -3.06 -16.26 -2.82
N ASN A 72 -2.22 -16.87 -3.65
CA ASN A 72 -1.04 -17.58 -3.17
C ASN A 72 -0.05 -16.59 -2.53
N GLN A 73 0.10 -15.39 -3.11
CA GLN A 73 0.93 -14.35 -2.51
C GLN A 73 0.43 -13.95 -1.12
N LEU A 74 -0.87 -13.67 -0.95
CA LEU A 74 -1.43 -13.32 0.35
C LEU A 74 -1.34 -14.45 1.37
N GLN A 75 -1.58 -15.71 0.97
CA GLN A 75 -1.46 -16.86 1.87
C GLN A 75 -0.04 -17.05 2.41
N ASN A 76 0.98 -16.70 1.61
CA ASN A 76 2.38 -16.79 2.00
C ASN A 76 2.94 -15.48 2.58
N THR A 77 2.12 -14.43 2.69
CA THR A 77 2.51 -13.13 3.22
C THR A 77 1.95 -12.95 4.62
N SER A 78 2.84 -12.79 5.60
CA SER A 78 2.51 -12.50 7.00
C SER A 78 3.35 -11.34 7.51
N ASP A 79 2.85 -10.69 8.56
CA ASP A 79 3.49 -9.60 9.28
C ASP A 79 4.07 -8.47 8.38
N SER A 80 3.38 -8.17 7.29
CA SER A 80 3.85 -7.27 6.22
C SER A 80 2.92 -6.08 5.96
N ILE A 81 3.41 -5.08 5.23
CA ILE A 81 2.62 -4.02 4.59
C ILE A 81 2.49 -4.37 3.11
N VAL A 82 1.27 -4.67 2.69
CA VAL A 82 0.94 -5.08 1.33
C VAL A 82 0.39 -3.89 0.56
N PHE A 83 1.05 -3.55 -0.54
CA PHE A 83 0.68 -2.48 -1.46
C PHE A 83 -0.10 -3.06 -2.64
N ILE A 84 -1.24 -2.46 -2.95
CA ILE A 84 -2.16 -2.96 -3.97
C ILE A 84 -2.54 -1.81 -4.89
N ASP A 85 -2.28 -1.99 -6.18
CA ASP A 85 -2.59 -1.00 -7.21
C ASP A 85 -4.07 -0.98 -7.61
N GLU A 86 -4.51 0.14 -8.17
CA GLU A 86 -5.87 0.38 -8.65
C GLU A 86 -6.29 -0.61 -9.75
N GLY A 87 -5.33 -1.16 -10.50
CA GLY A 87 -5.60 -2.12 -11.58
C GLY A 87 -6.04 -3.53 -11.14
N MET A 88 -5.96 -3.87 -9.84
CA MET A 88 -6.25 -5.22 -9.36
C MET A 88 -7.76 -5.47 -9.29
N LYS A 89 -8.27 -6.35 -10.17
CA LYS A 89 -9.71 -6.51 -10.40
C LYS A 89 -10.46 -7.09 -9.22
N CYS A 90 -9.83 -7.94 -8.41
CA CYS A 90 -10.52 -8.66 -7.34
C CYS A 90 -10.68 -7.84 -6.06
N ILE A 91 -10.22 -6.59 -6.00
CA ILE A 91 -10.18 -5.78 -4.78
C ILE A 91 -11.55 -5.47 -4.17
N SER A 92 -12.59 -5.45 -5.01
CA SER A 92 -14.00 -5.28 -4.62
C SER A 92 -14.72 -6.61 -4.35
N SER A 93 -14.03 -7.75 -4.50
CA SER A 93 -14.64 -9.06 -4.29
C SER A 93 -14.73 -9.44 -2.80
N ARG A 94 -15.78 -10.18 -2.44
CA ARG A 94 -15.94 -10.76 -1.09
C ARG A 94 -14.81 -11.69 -0.73
N GLU A 95 -14.34 -12.48 -1.70
CA GLU A 95 -13.23 -13.41 -1.49
C GLU A 95 -11.96 -12.67 -1.07
N PHE A 96 -11.63 -11.57 -1.74
CA PHE A 96 -10.50 -10.73 -1.35
C PHE A 96 -10.68 -10.13 0.05
N ALA A 97 -11.88 -9.62 0.35
CA ALA A 97 -12.22 -9.08 1.66
C ALA A 97 -12.02 -10.10 2.80
N GLU A 98 -12.45 -11.34 2.58
CA GLU A 98 -12.29 -12.44 3.53
C GLU A 98 -10.81 -12.80 3.75
N GLN A 99 -10.01 -12.86 2.68
CA GLN A 99 -8.57 -13.15 2.79
C GLN A 99 -7.83 -12.09 3.61
N ILE A 100 -8.05 -10.79 3.32
CA ILE A 100 -7.34 -9.74 4.05
C ILE A 100 -7.78 -9.63 5.52
N LYS A 101 -9.07 -9.91 5.80
CA LYS A 101 -9.63 -9.88 7.16
C LYS A 101 -8.99 -10.94 8.07
N ASN A 102 -8.64 -12.09 7.50
CA ASN A 102 -8.05 -13.21 8.23
C ASN A 102 -6.52 -13.14 8.32
N SER A 103 -5.91 -12.04 7.87
CA SER A 103 -4.46 -11.85 7.89
C SER A 103 -3.97 -10.93 9.04
N ASP A 104 -2.69 -11.07 9.38
CA ASP A 104 -1.97 -10.18 10.30
C ASP A 104 -1.35 -8.95 9.60
N ASN A 105 -1.50 -8.84 8.28
CA ASN A 105 -0.92 -7.79 7.46
C ASN A 105 -1.58 -6.41 7.63
N TYR A 106 -0.85 -5.40 7.15
CA TYR A 106 -1.34 -4.07 6.80
C TYR A 106 -1.51 -3.98 5.29
N TYR A 107 -2.42 -3.13 4.85
CA TYR A 107 -2.80 -2.97 3.46
C TYR A 107 -2.86 -1.50 3.10
N ILE A 108 -2.14 -1.12 2.05
CA ILE A 108 -2.28 0.17 1.39
C ILE A 108 -2.89 -0.11 0.02
N ILE A 109 -4.10 0.40 -0.17
CA ILE A 109 -4.89 0.15 -1.35
C ILE A 109 -5.05 1.46 -2.12
N PHE A 110 -4.52 1.50 -3.33
CA PHE A 110 -4.77 2.58 -4.27
C PHE A 110 -6.07 2.30 -4.99
N ASN A 111 -7.12 3.09 -4.71
CA ASN A 111 -8.39 2.97 -5.42
C ASN A 111 -9.20 4.26 -5.25
N ARG A 112 -9.84 4.75 -6.32
CA ARG A 112 -10.73 5.91 -6.27
C ARG A 112 -12.11 5.57 -5.72
N GLU A 113 -12.56 4.34 -5.89
CA GLU A 113 -13.91 3.91 -5.54
C GLU A 113 -14.07 3.59 -4.04
N ASN A 114 -15.32 3.43 -3.62
CA ASN A 114 -15.65 2.93 -2.28
C ASN A 114 -15.58 1.40 -2.27
N LEU A 115 -14.75 0.84 -1.39
CA LEU A 115 -14.56 -0.60 -1.26
C LEU A 115 -15.50 -1.16 -0.18
N HIS A 116 -16.79 -1.21 -0.49
CA HIS A 116 -17.85 -1.52 0.47
C HIS A 116 -17.70 -2.86 1.21
N GLU A 117 -17.02 -3.84 0.61
CA GLU A 117 -16.77 -5.15 1.23
C GLU A 117 -15.61 -5.11 2.25
N LEU A 118 -14.77 -4.06 2.27
CA LEU A 118 -13.61 -3.97 3.15
C LEU A 118 -13.93 -3.20 4.45
N PRO A 119 -13.53 -3.72 5.62
CA PRO A 119 -13.81 -3.09 6.91
C PRO A 119 -12.82 -1.95 7.25
N TYR A 120 -12.62 -0.99 6.34
CA TYR A 120 -11.78 0.17 6.59
C TYR A 120 -12.55 1.31 7.27
N SER A 121 -11.83 2.20 7.96
CA SER A 121 -12.44 3.38 8.57
C SER A 121 -12.38 4.56 7.62
N VAL A 122 -13.40 5.43 7.66
CA VAL A 122 -13.36 6.74 6.97
C VAL A 122 -12.15 7.59 7.37
N ASN A 123 -11.61 7.39 8.59
CA ASN A 123 -10.39 8.05 9.04
C ASN A 123 -9.11 7.50 8.41
N GLU A 124 -9.20 6.40 7.66
CA GLU A 124 -8.08 5.77 6.98
C GLU A 124 -8.12 5.96 5.46
N ILE A 125 -8.80 7.02 5.02
CA ILE A 125 -8.81 7.47 3.63
C ILE A 125 -7.87 8.67 3.51
N TYR A 126 -6.93 8.59 2.58
CA TYR A 126 -5.90 9.60 2.38
C TYR A 126 -5.76 9.97 0.91
N GLU A 127 -5.20 11.14 0.68
CA GLU A 127 -4.63 11.55 -0.60
C GLU A 127 -3.10 11.72 -0.45
N ILE A 128 -2.36 11.57 -1.54
CA ILE A 128 -0.94 11.93 -1.56
C ILE A 128 -0.83 13.44 -1.82
N LYS A 129 -0.09 14.14 -0.96
CA LYS A 129 0.39 15.51 -1.19
C LYS A 129 1.87 15.49 -1.51
N SER A 130 2.28 16.35 -2.43
CA SER A 130 3.67 16.49 -2.84
C SER A 130 4.18 17.93 -2.65
N SER A 131 5.48 18.03 -2.36
CA SER A 131 6.26 19.27 -2.36
C SER A 131 7.63 18.97 -2.96
N GLY A 132 7.79 19.28 -4.25
CA GLY A 132 8.92 18.79 -5.03
C GLY A 132 8.95 17.26 -5.04
N LYS A 133 10.09 16.66 -4.67
CA LYS A 133 10.24 15.20 -4.57
C LYS A 133 9.63 14.57 -3.32
N TYR A 134 9.22 15.37 -2.34
CA TYR A 134 8.72 14.86 -1.06
C TYR A 134 7.21 14.63 -1.13
N HIS A 135 6.76 13.49 -0.63
CA HIS A 135 5.38 13.04 -0.67
C HIS A 135 4.93 12.57 0.72
N SER A 136 3.70 12.90 1.10
CA SER A 136 3.08 12.51 2.37
C SER A 136 1.61 12.13 2.18
N LEU A 137 1.09 11.28 3.07
CA LEU A 137 -0.35 11.01 3.12
C LEU A 137 -1.07 12.06 3.96
N LYS A 138 -2.12 12.67 3.39
CA LYS A 138 -3.02 13.59 4.07
C LYS A 138 -4.42 12.98 4.11
N ARG A 139 -5.02 12.92 5.30
CA ARG A 139 -6.39 12.43 5.47
C ARG A 139 -7.38 13.35 4.75
N ILE A 140 -8.40 12.75 4.15
CA ILE A 140 -9.52 13.46 3.49
C ILE A 140 -10.85 13.22 4.22
#